data_AF-A0A317HIC4-F1
#
_entry.id   AF-A0A317HIC4-F1
#
_cell.length_a   1.000
_cell.length_b   1.000
_cell.length_c   1.000
_cell.angle_alpha   90.00
_cell.angle_beta   90.00
_cell.angle_gamma   90.00
#
_symmetry.space_group_name_H-M   'P 1'
#
loop_
_entity.id
_entity.type
_entity.pdbx_description
1 polymer ?
#
loop_
_entity_poly.entity_id
_entity_poly.type
_entity_poly.pdbx_seq_one_letter_code
_entity_poly.pdbx_strand_id
1 'polypeptide(L)'
;MNSMRPILLYPCRQIRSHAPGDLKLECPPAPRHHVPRRLPGTPTVPARPLTTQMTAMVLTASPGQTRRYRLHARHGRVKAIGSTPATRRLQCVDQPEHPRKRGISMGTRHARVLASLAALFSLAVLFCYGCGGSAPQTATLLKSAQDKFNATRSLHFVMTSQHLGQVASGGYNIVSATGDVQRPDQLKATATVDAGFLTTQIQLIIVGTQQWYTDPLTGQFVSTDQFGSYLRIFDPTTGIGSLLTSLKNPSQPSDGSANGTPCWKITGDITIQQLSPIFGSAVVGDANGTAFCISKTDNQLLSVVLQGKVLAGDTSQTIRTINLSKFDQPVTIQTPSV
;
A
#
# COMPACT_ATOMS: atom_id res chain seq x y z
N MET A 1 22.72 27.10 -15.98
CA MET A 1 22.22 26.55 -17.26
C MET A 1 23.31 25.70 -17.89
N ASN A 2 23.20 24.37 -17.80
CA ASN A 2 23.99 23.43 -18.58
C ASN A 2 23.10 22.19 -18.82
N SER A 3 22.52 22.13 -20.03
CA SER A 3 21.63 21.06 -20.45
C SER A 3 22.47 19.94 -21.06
N MET A 4 22.63 18.83 -20.34
CA MET A 4 23.08 17.57 -20.93
C MET A 4 21.88 16.92 -21.63
N ARG A 5 22.01 16.69 -22.94
CA ARG A 5 21.07 15.89 -23.72
C ARG A 5 21.34 14.40 -23.50
N PRO A 6 20.31 13.56 -23.35
CA PRO A 6 20.50 12.12 -23.25
C PRO A 6 20.88 11.51 -24.60
N ILE A 7 21.86 10.60 -24.55
CA ILE A 7 22.31 9.77 -25.67
C ILE A 7 21.25 8.68 -25.91
N LEU A 8 20.63 8.70 -27.09
CA LEU A 8 19.73 7.65 -27.58
C LEU A 8 20.55 6.41 -27.95
N LEU A 9 20.42 5.34 -27.15
CA LEU A 9 20.88 4.00 -27.52
C LEU A 9 19.81 3.37 -28.43
N TYR A 10 20.16 3.14 -29.70
CA TYR A 10 19.32 2.40 -30.64
C TYR A 10 19.55 0.88 -30.48
N PRO A 11 18.49 0.05 -30.47
CA PRO A 11 18.66 -1.40 -30.40
C PRO A 11 19.11 -1.99 -31.75
N CYS A 12 20.15 -2.83 -31.74
CA CYS A 12 20.52 -3.67 -32.87
C CYS A 12 19.41 -4.69 -33.17
N ARG A 13 19.00 -4.79 -34.44
CA ARG A 13 17.98 -5.74 -34.90
C ARG A 13 18.65 -7.06 -35.28
N GLN A 14 18.31 -8.16 -34.60
CA GLN A 14 18.71 -9.50 -35.01
C GLN A 14 17.88 -9.96 -36.21
N ILE A 15 18.55 -10.34 -37.30
CA ILE A 15 17.91 -11.01 -38.44
C ILE A 15 18.42 -12.46 -38.44
N ARG A 16 17.50 -13.44 -38.36
CA ARG A 16 17.84 -14.87 -38.51
C ARG A 16 18.07 -15.19 -39.98
N SER A 17 19.23 -15.76 -40.32
CA SER A 17 19.46 -16.45 -41.59
C SER A 17 19.26 -17.97 -41.42
N HIS A 18 18.73 -18.62 -42.46
CA HIS A 18 18.57 -20.08 -42.52
C HIS A 18 19.89 -20.73 -42.98
N ALA A 19 20.85 -20.89 -42.07
CA ALA A 19 21.94 -21.86 -42.18
C ALA A 19 22.58 -22.06 -40.79
N PRO A 20 22.88 -23.30 -40.36
CA PRO A 20 23.48 -23.53 -39.05
C PRO A 20 24.99 -23.26 -39.10
N GLY A 21 25.45 -22.25 -38.36
CA GLY A 21 26.88 -22.15 -38.00
C GLY A 21 27.56 -20.78 -38.04
N ASP A 22 26.91 -19.71 -38.51
CA ASP A 22 27.57 -18.40 -38.63
C ASP A 22 26.69 -17.24 -38.10
N LEU A 23 27.13 -16.62 -37.00
CA LEU A 23 26.51 -15.43 -36.42
C LEU A 23 27.33 -14.20 -36.80
N LYS A 24 26.96 -13.56 -37.91
CA LYS A 24 27.54 -12.28 -38.34
C LYS A 24 26.73 -11.12 -37.77
N LEU A 25 27.38 -10.25 -36.99
CA LEU A 25 26.84 -8.96 -36.54
C LEU A 25 27.22 -7.90 -37.58
N GLU A 26 26.26 -7.48 -38.40
CA GLU A 26 26.43 -6.32 -39.27
C GLU A 26 25.80 -5.09 -38.62
N CYS A 27 26.65 -4.16 -38.20
CA CYS A 27 26.24 -2.83 -37.79
C CYS A 27 26.08 -1.93 -39.03
N PRO A 28 24.99 -1.14 -39.14
CA PRO A 28 24.88 -0.16 -40.20
C PRO A 28 25.97 0.91 -40.09
N PRO A 29 26.47 1.46 -41.21
CA PRO A 29 27.49 2.51 -41.18
C PRO A 29 26.95 3.77 -40.49
N ALA A 30 27.78 4.36 -39.63
CA ALA A 30 27.47 5.59 -38.91
C ALA A 30 27.12 6.74 -39.88
N PRO A 31 26.12 7.58 -39.57
CA PRO A 31 25.82 8.75 -40.38
C PRO A 31 27.00 9.72 -40.38
N ARG A 32 27.43 10.16 -41.58
CA ARG A 32 28.44 11.20 -41.74
C ARG A 32 27.91 12.50 -41.12
N HIS A 33 28.57 12.98 -40.07
CA HIS A 33 28.31 14.30 -39.52
C HIS A 33 28.71 15.38 -40.53
N HIS A 34 27.73 16.14 -41.02
CA HIS A 34 27.98 17.41 -41.69
C HIS A 34 28.63 18.38 -40.71
N VAL A 35 29.88 18.74 -40.95
CA VAL A 35 30.58 19.81 -40.26
C VAL A 35 30.00 21.15 -40.72
N PRO A 36 29.40 21.98 -39.86
CA PRO A 36 28.98 23.32 -40.24
C PRO A 36 30.21 24.21 -40.48
N ARG A 37 30.19 24.90 -41.62
CA ARG A 37 31.18 25.90 -42.06
C ARG A 37 31.27 27.02 -41.01
N ARG A 38 32.46 27.28 -40.46
CA ARG A 38 32.72 28.41 -39.55
C ARG A 38 32.51 29.74 -40.29
N LEU A 39 31.68 30.60 -39.70
CA LEU A 39 31.65 32.03 -40.00
C LEU A 39 32.89 32.70 -39.36
N PRO A 40 33.63 33.55 -40.08
CA PRO A 40 34.77 34.29 -39.51
C PRO A 40 34.27 35.52 -38.72
N GLY A 41 34.78 35.73 -37.50
CA GLY A 41 34.65 37.05 -36.85
C GLY A 41 34.46 37.14 -35.33
N THR A 42 34.87 36.17 -34.51
CA THR A 42 34.84 36.35 -33.03
C THR A 42 36.24 36.29 -32.39
N PRO A 43 36.61 37.27 -31.53
CA PRO A 43 37.92 37.33 -30.89
C PRO A 43 38.10 36.22 -29.85
N THR A 44 39.27 35.57 -29.89
CA THR A 44 39.74 34.56 -28.96
C THR A 44 40.12 35.18 -27.61
N VAL A 45 39.41 34.79 -26.55
CA VAL A 45 39.82 35.03 -25.16
C VAL A 45 40.86 33.96 -24.76
N PRO A 46 42.04 34.33 -24.23
CA PRO A 46 43.05 33.36 -23.83
C PRO A 46 42.62 32.59 -22.57
N ALA A 47 42.63 31.26 -22.68
CA ALA A 47 42.38 30.34 -21.59
C ALA A 47 43.52 30.39 -20.56
N ARG A 48 43.19 30.65 -19.29
CA ARG A 48 44.09 30.49 -18.15
C ARG A 48 44.32 29.00 -17.86
N PRO A 49 45.55 28.56 -17.60
CA PRO A 49 45.81 27.20 -17.15
C PRO A 49 45.30 27.00 -15.72
N LEU A 50 44.43 26.01 -15.52
CA LEU A 50 44.09 25.49 -14.20
C LEU A 50 45.22 24.56 -13.75
N THR A 51 46.02 25.06 -12.81
CA THR A 51 47.05 24.30 -12.11
C THR A 51 46.40 23.23 -11.24
N THR A 52 46.58 21.97 -11.64
CA THR A 52 46.27 20.78 -10.84
C THR A 52 47.21 20.73 -9.63
N GLN A 53 46.73 21.10 -8.44
CA GLN A 53 47.39 20.70 -7.20
C GLN A 53 46.77 19.38 -6.71
N MET A 54 47.47 18.28 -7.03
CA MET A 54 47.36 17.03 -6.30
C MET A 54 48.03 17.22 -4.94
N THR A 55 47.25 17.39 -3.87
CA THR A 55 47.76 17.21 -2.51
C THR A 55 47.62 15.74 -2.15
N ALA A 56 48.75 15.03 -2.17
CA ALA A 56 48.89 13.72 -1.55
C ALA A 56 48.73 13.86 -0.02
N MET A 57 47.68 13.26 0.54
CA MET A 57 47.57 13.07 1.98
C MET A 57 48.12 11.68 2.30
N VAL A 58 49.39 11.64 2.73
CA VAL A 58 50.04 10.46 3.29
C VAL A 58 49.71 10.36 4.78
N LEU A 59 49.48 9.12 5.20
CA LEU A 59 49.16 8.64 6.55
C LEU A 59 49.97 9.28 7.69
N THR A 60 49.28 9.56 8.79
CA THR A 60 49.80 9.28 10.14
C THR A 60 48.77 8.48 10.91
N ALA A 61 49.07 7.19 11.13
CA ALA A 61 48.36 6.32 12.04
C ALA A 61 48.75 6.71 13.48
N SER A 62 47.74 7.03 14.31
CA SER A 62 47.94 7.26 15.75
C SER A 62 47.52 5.99 16.51
N PRO A 63 48.36 5.47 17.43
CA PRO A 63 48.09 4.23 18.15
C PRO A 63 47.28 4.49 19.43
N GLY A 64 46.36 3.58 19.73
CA GLY A 64 45.89 3.35 21.09
C GLY A 64 44.45 3.76 21.37
N GLN A 65 43.55 2.78 21.38
CA GLN A 65 42.61 2.54 22.49
C GLN A 65 41.86 1.22 22.25
N THR A 66 42.41 0.13 22.76
CA THR A 66 41.68 -1.12 22.98
C THR A 66 40.66 -0.92 24.10
N ARG A 67 39.40 -0.63 23.77
CA ARG A 67 38.28 -0.82 24.71
C ARG A 67 37.81 -2.27 24.64
N ARG A 68 38.19 -3.02 25.67
CA ARG A 68 37.64 -4.35 25.98
C ARG A 68 36.15 -4.24 26.27
N TYR A 69 35.31 -4.77 25.39
CA TYR A 69 33.92 -5.09 25.75
C TYR A 69 33.90 -6.40 26.54
N ARG A 70 33.58 -6.28 27.84
CA ARG A 70 33.38 -7.40 28.75
C ARG A 70 31.97 -7.94 28.53
N LEU A 71 31.88 -9.12 27.91
CA LEU A 71 30.64 -9.91 27.87
C LEU A 71 30.24 -10.30 29.30
N HIS A 72 29.14 -9.74 29.80
CA HIS A 72 28.46 -10.25 30.97
C HIS A 72 27.39 -11.25 30.53
N ALA A 73 27.77 -12.52 30.45
CA ALA A 73 26.84 -13.63 30.45
C ALA A 73 26.22 -13.75 31.85
N ARG A 74 24.90 -13.55 31.97
CA ARG A 74 24.14 -13.95 33.16
C ARG A 74 23.44 -15.28 32.88
N HIS A 75 23.90 -16.29 33.62
CA HIS A 75 23.27 -17.58 33.78
C HIS A 75 21.90 -17.47 34.47
N GLY A 76 20.86 -17.92 33.78
CA GLY A 76 19.57 -18.26 34.37
C GLY A 76 19.37 -19.78 34.28
N ARG A 77 19.40 -20.44 35.44
CA ARG A 77 19.19 -21.87 35.67
C ARG A 77 17.95 -22.42 34.94
N VAL A 78 18.15 -23.44 34.12
CA VAL A 78 17.11 -24.43 33.77
C VAL A 78 17.42 -25.69 34.58
N LYS A 79 16.52 -26.06 35.49
CA LYS A 79 16.63 -27.25 36.33
C LYS A 79 16.05 -28.43 35.55
N ALA A 80 16.91 -29.37 35.17
CA ALA A 80 16.52 -30.68 34.66
C ALA A 80 16.26 -31.63 35.83
N ILE A 81 15.09 -32.29 35.82
CA ILE A 81 14.74 -33.55 36.48
C ILE A 81 13.78 -34.17 35.46
N GLY A 82 13.93 -35.36 34.91
CA GLY A 82 14.44 -36.61 35.43
C GLY A 82 13.55 -37.67 34.76
N SER A 83 14.16 -38.75 34.30
CA SER A 83 13.67 -39.65 33.27
C SER A 83 12.88 -40.86 33.81
N THR A 84 12.05 -41.43 32.92
CA THR A 84 11.78 -42.89 32.72
C THR A 84 10.79 -43.63 33.67
N PRO A 85 10.22 -44.79 33.23
CA PRO A 85 8.82 -45.13 33.40
C PRO A 85 8.59 -46.37 34.28
N ALA A 86 7.34 -46.59 34.71
CA ALA A 86 6.89 -47.90 35.19
C ALA A 86 5.36 -48.04 35.15
N THR A 87 4.91 -48.96 34.30
CA THR A 87 3.87 -49.98 34.55
C THR A 87 2.98 -49.84 35.80
N ARG A 88 1.66 -49.71 35.60
CA ARG A 88 0.70 -50.46 36.41
C ARG A 88 -0.65 -50.68 35.72
N ARG A 89 -1.07 -51.93 35.82
CA ARG A 89 -2.29 -52.61 35.35
C ARG A 89 -3.45 -52.36 36.34
N LEU A 90 -4.67 -52.64 35.85
CA LEU A 90 -5.96 -52.83 36.57
C LEU A 90 -6.61 -51.49 37.00
N GLN A 91 -7.91 -51.23 36.79
CA GLN A 91 -9.07 -52.08 37.05
C GLN A 91 -10.33 -51.49 36.39
N CYS A 92 -11.27 -52.37 36.05
CA CYS A 92 -12.66 -52.11 35.65
C CYS A 92 -13.45 -51.38 36.74
N VAL A 93 -14.42 -50.51 36.39
CA VAL A 93 -15.68 -50.30 37.13
C VAL A 93 -16.78 -49.76 36.20
N ASP A 94 -17.76 -50.64 35.94
CA ASP A 94 -19.23 -50.50 35.91
C ASP A 94 -20.00 -49.35 35.23
N GLN A 95 -20.90 -49.81 34.34
CA GLN A 95 -22.15 -49.17 33.93
C GLN A 95 -23.17 -49.11 35.08
N PRO A 96 -24.10 -48.14 35.09
CA PRO A 96 -25.38 -48.30 35.76
C PRO A 96 -26.53 -48.59 34.79
N GLU A 97 -27.36 -49.51 35.22
CA GLU A 97 -28.53 -50.10 34.56
C GLU A 97 -29.76 -49.19 34.48
N HIS A 98 -30.65 -49.57 33.56
CA HIS A 98 -32.04 -49.15 33.42
C HIS A 98 -32.89 -49.35 34.68
N PRO A 99 -33.84 -48.44 34.97
CA PRO A 99 -35.05 -48.78 35.70
C PRO A 99 -36.25 -49.06 34.76
N ARG A 100 -36.93 -50.16 35.09
CA ARG A 100 -38.15 -50.70 34.47
C ARG A 100 -39.41 -49.95 34.94
N LYS A 101 -40.33 -49.79 33.99
CA LYS A 101 -41.71 -49.28 33.99
C LYS A 101 -42.56 -49.41 35.29
N ARG A 102 -43.39 -48.39 35.56
CA ARG A 102 -44.77 -48.54 36.04
C ARG A 102 -45.71 -47.59 35.29
N GLY A 103 -46.82 -48.15 34.81
CA GLY A 103 -47.85 -47.41 34.09
C GLY A 103 -48.82 -46.70 35.02
N ILE A 104 -49.31 -45.55 34.57
CA ILE A 104 -50.55 -44.95 35.05
C ILE A 104 -51.34 -44.53 33.80
N SER A 105 -52.51 -45.13 33.66
CA SER A 105 -53.57 -44.77 32.71
C SER A 105 -54.50 -43.80 33.42
N MET A 106 -54.77 -42.63 32.83
CA MET A 106 -56.08 -41.96 32.94
C MET A 106 -56.14 -40.71 32.04
N GLY A 107 -57.28 -40.50 31.38
CA GLY A 107 -57.80 -39.15 31.15
C GLY A 107 -57.66 -38.57 29.75
N THR A 108 -58.25 -39.23 28.75
CA THR A 108 -58.66 -38.61 27.49
C THR A 108 -59.60 -37.42 27.73
N ARG A 109 -59.36 -36.29 27.03
CA ARG A 109 -60.37 -35.36 26.41
C ARG A 109 -60.02 -33.86 26.34
N HIS A 110 -58.75 -33.40 26.39
CA HIS A 110 -58.47 -31.96 26.09
C HIS A 110 -57.20 -31.68 25.26
N ALA A 111 -56.75 -32.64 24.44
CA ALA A 111 -55.46 -32.55 23.73
C ALA A 111 -55.58 -32.63 22.20
N ARG A 112 -56.51 -31.88 21.57
CA ARG A 112 -56.64 -31.85 20.10
C ARG A 112 -56.71 -30.45 19.47
N VAL A 113 -56.49 -29.38 20.23
CA VAL A 113 -56.48 -28.00 19.67
C VAL A 113 -55.15 -27.26 19.87
N LEU A 114 -54.26 -27.75 20.74
CA LEU A 114 -52.95 -27.11 21.01
C LEU A 114 -51.74 -27.85 20.43
N ALA A 115 -51.95 -28.90 19.62
CA ALA A 115 -50.85 -29.64 18.97
C ALA A 115 -50.56 -29.17 17.53
N SER A 116 -51.41 -28.32 16.96
CA SER A 116 -51.35 -27.92 15.54
C SER A 116 -50.51 -26.66 15.27
N LEU A 117 -50.20 -25.86 16.29
CA LEU A 117 -49.44 -24.61 16.17
C LEU A 117 -47.93 -24.76 16.45
N ALA A 118 -47.52 -25.82 17.16
CA ALA A 118 -46.10 -26.07 17.44
C ALA A 118 -45.35 -26.69 16.24
N ALA A 119 -46.03 -27.44 15.38
CA ALA A 119 -45.42 -28.10 14.22
C ALA A 119 -45.13 -27.14 13.04
N LEU A 120 -45.83 -26.01 12.95
CA LEU A 120 -45.59 -24.99 11.93
C LEU A 120 -44.43 -24.02 12.29
N PHE A 121 -44.10 -23.89 13.58
CA PHE A 121 -43.00 -23.04 14.03
C PHE A 121 -41.63 -23.75 13.94
N SER A 122 -41.60 -25.08 14.06
CA SER A 122 -40.35 -25.86 13.95
C SER A 122 -39.84 -26.00 12.51
N LEU A 123 -40.71 -25.86 11.49
CA LEU A 123 -40.31 -25.94 10.08
C LEU A 123 -39.80 -24.59 9.52
N ALA A 124 -40.11 -23.47 10.19
CA ALA A 124 -39.62 -22.14 9.80
C ALA A 124 -38.19 -21.84 10.30
N VAL A 125 -37.71 -22.53 11.34
CA VAL A 125 -36.37 -22.28 11.91
C VAL A 125 -35.25 -22.99 11.15
N LEU A 126 -35.55 -24.02 10.34
CA LEU A 126 -34.53 -24.73 9.55
C LEU A 126 -34.14 -24.03 8.24
N PHE A 127 -34.84 -22.98 7.80
CA PHE A 127 -34.55 -22.28 6.55
C PHE A 127 -33.51 -21.15 6.65
N CYS A 128 -33.01 -20.82 7.84
CA CYS A 128 -32.04 -19.72 8.02
C CYS A 128 -30.55 -20.13 8.05
N TYR A 129 -30.21 -21.42 7.88
CA TYR A 129 -28.80 -21.87 7.90
C TYR A 129 -28.10 -21.85 6.52
N GLY A 130 -28.74 -21.25 5.50
CA GLY A 130 -28.32 -21.36 4.10
C GLY A 130 -27.61 -20.16 3.46
N CYS A 131 -27.26 -19.10 4.19
CA CYS A 131 -26.51 -17.96 3.62
C CYS A 131 -25.00 -18.05 3.88
N GLY A 132 -24.42 -19.23 3.69
CA GLY A 132 -22.97 -19.40 3.56
C GLY A 132 -22.54 -19.13 2.12
N GLY A 133 -22.69 -17.88 1.64
CA GLY A 133 -22.17 -17.49 0.33
C GLY A 133 -20.67 -17.74 0.31
N SER A 134 -20.20 -18.62 -0.57
CA SER A 134 -18.77 -18.90 -0.72
C SER A 134 -18.03 -17.62 -1.11
N ALA A 135 -16.81 -17.45 -0.59
CA ALA A 135 -15.96 -16.33 -0.97
C ALA A 135 -15.73 -16.32 -2.50
N PRO A 136 -15.73 -15.14 -3.14
CA PRO A 136 -15.51 -15.04 -4.58
C PRO A 136 -14.08 -15.44 -4.95
N GLN A 137 -13.85 -15.76 -6.22
CA GLN A 137 -12.48 -15.95 -6.72
C GLN A 137 -11.67 -14.65 -6.61
N THR A 138 -10.50 -14.71 -5.97
CA THR A 138 -9.63 -13.54 -5.69
C THR A 138 -9.38 -12.67 -6.91
N ALA A 139 -8.95 -13.26 -8.03
CA ALA A 139 -8.59 -12.51 -9.24
C ALA A 139 -9.78 -11.74 -9.83
N THR A 140 -10.96 -12.36 -9.87
CA THR A 140 -12.19 -11.74 -10.36
C THR A 140 -12.64 -10.61 -9.44
N LEU A 141 -12.52 -10.79 -8.12
CA LEU A 141 -12.86 -9.76 -7.14
C LEU A 141 -11.94 -8.54 -7.26
N LEU A 142 -10.62 -8.75 -7.33
CA LEU A 142 -9.63 -7.67 -7.51
C LEU A 142 -9.85 -6.90 -8.81
N LYS A 143 -10.14 -7.61 -9.91
CA LYS A 143 -10.42 -6.98 -11.20
C LYS A 143 -11.71 -6.16 -11.16
N SER A 144 -12.78 -6.72 -10.59
CA SER A 144 -14.06 -6.01 -10.44
C SER A 144 -13.91 -4.75 -9.60
N ALA A 145 -13.13 -4.81 -8.52
CA ALA A 145 -12.86 -3.66 -7.68
C ALA A 145 -12.03 -2.58 -8.38
N GLN A 146 -11.07 -2.99 -9.21
CA GLN A 146 -10.31 -2.05 -10.05
C GLN A 146 -11.24 -1.34 -11.04
N ASP A 147 -12.07 -2.10 -11.77
CA ASP A 147 -12.98 -1.51 -12.76
C ASP A 147 -13.97 -0.56 -12.09
N LYS A 148 -14.51 -0.94 -10.91
CA LYS A 148 -15.39 -0.09 -10.12
C LYS A 148 -14.69 1.18 -9.64
N PHE A 149 -13.49 1.08 -9.07
CA PHE A 149 -12.71 2.24 -8.63
C PHE A 149 -12.34 3.15 -9.80
N ASN A 150 -11.99 2.61 -10.96
CA ASN A 150 -11.60 3.38 -12.14
C ASN A 150 -12.79 4.15 -12.74
N ALA A 151 -14.01 3.60 -12.63
CA ALA A 151 -15.24 4.24 -13.09
C ALA A 151 -15.74 5.34 -12.14
N THR A 152 -15.36 5.32 -10.86
CA THR A 152 -15.74 6.34 -9.87
C THR A 152 -15.24 7.73 -10.30
N ARG A 153 -16.13 8.72 -10.29
CA ARG A 153 -15.85 10.11 -10.71
C ARG A 153 -15.49 11.02 -9.54
N SER A 154 -16.11 10.79 -8.40
CA SER A 154 -15.83 11.54 -7.17
C SER A 154 -15.78 10.61 -5.98
N LEU A 155 -14.97 10.96 -4.98
CA LEU A 155 -14.86 10.21 -3.74
C LEU A 155 -14.36 11.10 -2.60
N HIS A 156 -14.68 10.68 -1.39
CA HIS A 156 -14.09 11.20 -0.16
C HIS A 156 -13.03 10.23 0.32
N PHE A 157 -11.89 10.75 0.80
CA PHE A 157 -10.82 9.96 1.36
C PHE A 157 -10.41 10.43 2.76
N VAL A 158 -10.01 9.48 3.59
CA VAL A 158 -9.34 9.70 4.87
C VAL A 158 -8.07 8.88 4.88
N MET A 159 -6.93 9.55 4.93
CA MET A 159 -5.61 8.95 5.06
C MET A 159 -5.08 9.13 6.48
N THR A 160 -4.47 8.09 7.02
CA THR A 160 -3.70 8.13 8.27
C THR A 160 -2.38 7.40 8.12
N SER A 161 -1.35 7.90 8.80
CA SER A 161 -0.03 7.30 8.89
C SER A 161 0.31 7.02 10.35
N GLN A 162 0.80 5.82 10.63
CA GLN A 162 1.20 5.39 11.97
C GLN A 162 2.64 4.88 11.93
N HIS A 163 3.34 4.95 13.07
CA HIS A 163 4.73 4.50 13.21
C HIS A 163 5.67 5.13 12.16
N LEU A 164 5.45 6.41 11.85
CA LEU A 164 6.34 7.20 11.00
C LEU A 164 7.72 7.33 11.64
N GLY A 165 8.75 7.35 10.80
CA GLY A 165 10.11 7.63 11.24
C GLY A 165 10.35 9.12 11.41
N GLN A 166 11.61 9.48 11.64
CA GLN A 166 12.01 10.88 11.68
C GLN A 166 11.82 11.53 10.31
N VAL A 167 11.35 12.77 10.33
CA VAL A 167 11.27 13.62 9.14
C VAL A 167 12.68 13.79 8.55
N ALA A 168 12.83 13.55 7.26
CA ALA A 168 14.09 13.79 6.56
C ALA A 168 14.45 15.29 6.62
N SER A 169 15.74 15.62 6.61
CA SER A 169 16.19 17.03 6.66
C SER A 169 15.56 17.85 5.52
N GLY A 170 14.84 18.92 5.87
CA GLY A 170 14.11 19.77 4.92
C GLY A 170 12.86 19.13 4.31
N GLY A 171 12.42 17.98 4.83
CA GLY A 171 11.23 17.26 4.39
C GLY A 171 10.05 17.44 5.34
N TYR A 172 9.02 16.62 5.10
CA TYR A 172 7.83 16.56 5.94
C TYR A 172 7.20 15.17 5.85
N ASN A 173 6.47 14.79 6.92
CA ASN A 173 5.64 13.61 6.97
C ASN A 173 4.16 14.00 6.96
N ILE A 174 3.36 13.33 6.13
CA ILE A 174 1.90 13.48 6.21
C ILE A 174 1.35 12.49 7.23
N VAL A 175 0.91 13.01 8.36
CA VAL A 175 0.36 12.23 9.49
C VAL A 175 -1.07 11.81 9.20
N SER A 176 -1.86 12.73 8.67
CA SER A 176 -3.22 12.46 8.22
C SER A 176 -3.62 13.40 7.10
N ALA A 177 -4.60 12.98 6.29
CA ALA A 177 -5.26 13.86 5.32
C ALA A 177 -6.72 13.45 5.17
N THR A 178 -7.60 14.43 5.03
CA THR A 178 -9.02 14.20 4.76
C THR A 178 -9.44 15.13 3.64
N GLY A 179 -10.12 14.60 2.63
CA GLY A 179 -10.46 15.41 1.47
C GLY A 179 -11.38 14.74 0.50
N ASP A 180 -11.70 15.48 -0.54
CA ASP A 180 -12.54 15.06 -1.63
C ASP A 180 -11.78 15.18 -2.94
N VAL A 181 -12.07 14.26 -3.85
CA VAL A 181 -11.51 14.21 -5.19
C VAL A 181 -12.67 14.25 -6.17
N GLN A 182 -12.54 15.10 -7.17
CA GLN A 182 -13.38 15.11 -8.36
C GLN A 182 -12.46 14.90 -9.56
N ARG A 183 -12.52 13.70 -10.14
CA ARG A 183 -11.71 13.35 -11.30
C ARG A 183 -12.11 14.16 -12.54
N PRO A 184 -11.17 14.43 -13.45
CA PRO A 184 -9.78 13.96 -13.44
C PRO A 184 -8.80 14.78 -12.61
N ASP A 185 -9.15 16.02 -12.24
CA ASP A 185 -8.14 17.05 -11.97
C ASP A 185 -8.46 17.98 -10.78
N GLN A 186 -9.41 17.60 -9.92
CA GLN A 186 -9.78 18.40 -8.75
C GLN A 186 -9.57 17.62 -7.46
N LEU A 187 -8.93 18.26 -6.49
CA LEU A 187 -8.72 17.74 -5.15
C LEU A 187 -8.78 18.88 -4.14
N LYS A 188 -9.51 18.68 -3.05
CA LYS A 188 -9.47 19.55 -1.87
C LYS A 188 -9.26 18.70 -0.65
N ALA A 189 -8.23 19.00 0.13
CA ALA A 189 -7.91 18.24 1.32
C ALA A 189 -7.38 19.12 2.44
N THR A 190 -7.59 18.66 3.67
CA THR A 190 -6.94 19.16 4.87
C THR A 190 -5.96 18.09 5.33
N ALA A 191 -4.70 18.45 5.52
CA ALA A 191 -3.64 17.52 5.93
C ALA A 191 -2.95 18.00 7.20
N THR A 192 -2.68 17.06 8.11
CA THR A 192 -1.77 17.29 9.24
C THR A 192 -0.37 16.87 8.81
N VAL A 193 0.54 17.83 8.83
CA VAL A 193 1.91 17.68 8.35
C VAL A 193 2.87 17.88 9.50
N ASP A 194 3.80 16.96 9.65
CA ASP A 194 4.92 17.04 10.59
C ASP A 194 6.20 17.40 9.83
N ALA A 195 6.75 18.58 10.11
CA ALA A 195 8.01 19.08 9.56
C ALA A 195 9.20 18.84 10.51
N GLY A 196 9.04 18.02 11.56
CA GLY A 196 10.07 17.63 12.52
C GLY A 196 10.24 18.63 13.67
N PHE A 197 10.15 19.93 13.40
CA PHE A 197 10.17 21.00 14.42
C PHE A 197 8.77 21.56 14.73
N LEU A 198 7.81 21.31 13.84
CA LEU A 198 6.43 21.78 13.95
C LEU A 198 5.50 20.75 13.32
N THR A 199 4.39 20.45 14.00
CA THR A 199 3.24 19.77 13.42
C THR A 199 2.14 20.80 13.20
N THR A 200 1.64 20.90 11.98
CA THR A 200 0.65 21.91 11.58
C THR A 200 -0.38 21.33 10.62
N GLN A 201 -1.50 22.00 10.50
CA GLN A 201 -2.53 21.66 9.53
C GLN A 201 -2.43 22.59 8.33
N ILE A 202 -2.47 22.03 7.13
CA ILE A 202 -2.57 22.78 5.88
C ILE A 202 -3.83 22.37 5.12
N GLN A 203 -4.38 23.29 4.35
CA GLN A 203 -5.34 22.98 3.29
C GLN A 203 -4.60 22.92 1.96
N LEU A 204 -5.00 21.99 1.10
CA LEU A 204 -4.53 21.81 -0.27
C LEU A 204 -5.74 21.90 -1.20
N ILE A 205 -5.64 22.70 -2.25
CA ILE A 205 -6.62 22.78 -3.33
C ILE A 205 -5.89 22.62 -4.65
N ILE A 206 -6.38 21.73 -5.51
CA ILE A 206 -5.93 21.54 -6.88
C ILE A 206 -7.17 21.63 -7.77
N VAL A 207 -7.10 22.46 -8.81
CA VAL A 207 -8.11 22.60 -9.86
C VAL A 207 -7.40 22.71 -11.21
N GLY A 208 -7.45 21.64 -12.00
CA GLY A 208 -6.72 21.58 -13.26
C GLY A 208 -5.22 21.67 -13.02
N THR A 209 -4.57 22.67 -13.62
CA THR A 209 -3.14 22.94 -13.44
C THR A 209 -2.82 23.85 -12.25
N GLN A 210 -3.84 24.45 -11.62
CA GLN A 210 -3.66 25.43 -10.57
C GLN A 210 -3.71 24.74 -9.20
N GLN A 211 -2.78 25.10 -8.31
CA GLN A 211 -2.63 24.46 -7.01
C GLN A 211 -2.35 25.52 -5.95
N TRP A 212 -2.95 25.34 -4.78
CA TRP A 212 -2.77 26.21 -3.63
C TRP A 212 -2.63 25.39 -2.37
N TYR A 213 -1.86 25.92 -1.43
CA TYR A 213 -1.87 25.43 -0.05
C TYR A 213 -1.93 26.60 0.93
N THR A 214 -2.38 26.36 2.16
CA THR A 214 -2.29 27.38 3.21
C THR A 214 -0.88 27.43 3.76
N ASP A 215 -0.25 28.60 3.72
CA ASP A 215 1.00 28.85 4.42
C ASP A 215 0.79 28.63 5.93
N PRO A 216 1.60 27.79 6.58
CA PRO A 216 1.34 27.39 7.97
C PRO A 216 1.61 28.50 9.00
N LEU A 217 2.27 29.60 8.60
CA LEU A 217 2.55 30.74 9.49
C LEU A 217 1.44 31.79 9.42
N THR A 218 0.91 32.04 8.22
CA THR A 218 -0.07 33.11 7.95
C THR A 218 -1.50 32.61 7.80
N GLY A 219 -1.68 31.31 7.52
CA GLY A 219 -2.96 30.69 7.18
C GLY A 219 -3.51 31.07 5.80
N GLN A 220 -2.80 31.91 5.04
CA GLN A 220 -3.24 32.39 3.72
C GLN A 220 -2.92 31.38 2.63
N PHE A 221 -3.76 31.33 1.59
CA PHE A 221 -3.49 30.48 0.42
C PHE A 221 -2.34 31.04 -0.42
N VAL A 222 -1.39 30.17 -0.77
CA VAL A 222 -0.25 30.45 -1.63
C VAL A 222 -0.28 29.52 -2.82
N SER A 223 -0.06 30.06 -4.02
CA SER A 223 0.03 29.27 -5.26
C SER A 223 1.31 28.44 -5.29
N THR A 224 1.23 27.23 -5.84
CA THR A 224 2.37 26.31 -5.99
C THR A 224 2.18 25.39 -7.21
N ASP A 225 3.23 24.67 -7.58
CA ASP A 225 3.22 23.62 -8.61
C ASP A 225 3.64 22.23 -8.07
N GLN A 226 3.97 22.15 -6.78
CA GLN A 226 4.65 21.00 -6.17
C GLN A 226 3.75 19.82 -5.84
N PHE A 227 2.42 20.01 -5.85
CA PHE A 227 1.45 19.09 -5.26
C PHE A 227 0.58 18.35 -6.28
N GLY A 228 0.76 18.62 -7.58
CA GLY A 228 0.03 17.93 -8.65
C GLY A 228 0.21 16.41 -8.63
N SER A 229 1.29 15.90 -8.04
CA SER A 229 1.53 14.48 -7.86
C SER A 229 0.51 13.79 -6.94
N TYR A 230 -0.13 14.49 -6.00
CA TYR A 230 -1.11 13.88 -5.09
C TYR A 230 -2.38 13.42 -5.80
N LEU A 231 -2.77 14.05 -6.90
CA LEU A 231 -3.88 13.57 -7.74
C LEU A 231 -3.61 12.18 -8.33
N ARG A 232 -2.34 11.82 -8.57
CA ARG A 232 -1.96 10.51 -9.13
C ARG A 232 -2.38 9.35 -8.24
N ILE A 233 -2.48 9.55 -6.93
CA ILE A 233 -3.00 8.54 -5.98
C ILE A 233 -4.38 8.06 -6.42
N PHE A 234 -5.20 8.98 -6.93
CA PHE A 234 -6.56 8.72 -7.33
C PHE A 234 -6.73 8.65 -8.85
N ASP A 235 -5.66 8.60 -9.65
CA ASP A 235 -5.77 8.45 -11.09
C ASP A 235 -6.43 7.10 -11.47
N PRO A 236 -7.40 7.07 -12.41
CA PRO A 236 -8.13 5.86 -12.76
C PRO A 236 -7.29 4.84 -13.54
N THR A 237 -6.10 5.20 -14.02
CA THR A 237 -5.24 4.29 -14.82
C THR A 237 -4.00 3.85 -14.05
N THR A 238 -3.40 4.79 -13.34
CA THR A 238 -2.06 4.67 -12.73
C THR A 238 -2.08 4.82 -11.22
N GLY A 239 -3.23 5.15 -10.61
CA GLY A 239 -3.39 5.34 -9.17
C GLY A 239 -3.57 4.04 -8.38
N ILE A 240 -4.06 4.14 -7.14
CA ILE A 240 -4.19 2.99 -6.23
C ILE A 240 -5.07 1.85 -6.77
N GLY A 241 -5.97 2.13 -7.72
CA GLY A 241 -6.76 1.11 -8.42
C GLY A 241 -5.93 0.16 -9.27
N SER A 242 -4.78 0.60 -9.80
CA SER A 242 -3.87 -0.27 -10.56
C SER A 242 -3.23 -1.33 -9.67
N LEU A 243 -3.09 -1.05 -8.36
CA LEU A 243 -2.45 -1.92 -7.39
C LEU A 243 -3.26 -3.19 -7.10
N LEU A 244 -4.59 -3.13 -7.24
CA LEU A 244 -5.49 -4.26 -6.99
C LEU A 244 -5.11 -5.48 -7.81
N THR A 245 -4.90 -5.30 -9.11
CA THR A 245 -4.55 -6.40 -10.03
C THR A 245 -3.04 -6.64 -10.13
N SER A 246 -2.22 -5.77 -9.54
CA SER A 246 -0.77 -5.95 -9.51
C SER A 246 -0.27 -6.65 -8.25
N LEU A 247 -1.15 -6.89 -7.26
CA LEU A 247 -0.81 -7.50 -5.98
C LEU A 247 -0.09 -8.85 -6.17
N LYS A 248 1.07 -9.00 -5.55
CA LYS A 248 1.83 -10.26 -5.53
C LYS A 248 1.33 -11.16 -4.41
N ASN A 249 1.26 -12.46 -4.70
CA ASN A 249 0.83 -13.50 -3.77
C ASN A 249 -0.49 -13.17 -3.05
N PRO A 250 -1.57 -12.79 -3.79
CA PRO A 250 -2.80 -12.37 -3.15
C PRO A 250 -3.42 -13.52 -2.35
N SER A 251 -3.87 -13.23 -1.14
CA SER A 251 -4.60 -14.19 -0.30
C SER A 251 -5.95 -14.55 -0.91
N GLN A 252 -6.57 -15.63 -0.40
CA GLN A 252 -8.01 -15.81 -0.59
C GLN A 252 -8.79 -14.70 0.11
N PRO A 253 -9.98 -14.32 -0.38
CA PRO A 253 -10.79 -13.32 0.30
C PRO A 253 -11.22 -13.84 1.66
N SER A 254 -11.07 -13.00 2.66
CA SER A 254 -11.49 -13.27 4.04
C SER A 254 -12.46 -12.20 4.50
N ASP A 255 -13.21 -12.48 5.56
CA ASP A 255 -14.09 -11.48 6.14
C ASP A 255 -13.27 -10.35 6.78
N GLY A 256 -13.70 -9.13 6.52
CA GLY A 256 -13.15 -7.92 7.13
C GLY A 256 -14.18 -6.81 7.20
N SER A 257 -13.74 -5.65 7.64
CA SER A 257 -14.52 -4.42 7.58
C SER A 257 -13.61 -3.21 7.40
N ALA A 258 -14.14 -2.19 6.75
CA ALA A 258 -13.56 -0.84 6.73
C ALA A 258 -14.70 0.17 6.88
N ASN A 259 -14.47 1.21 7.67
CA ASN A 259 -15.46 2.27 7.91
C ASN A 259 -16.82 1.72 8.39
N GLY A 260 -16.81 0.66 9.21
CA GLY A 260 -18.02 -0.03 9.68
C GLY A 260 -18.75 -0.85 8.60
N THR A 261 -18.24 -0.92 7.37
CA THR A 261 -18.85 -1.65 6.25
C THR A 261 -18.18 -3.02 6.06
N PRO A 262 -18.94 -4.13 6.01
CA PRO A 262 -18.40 -5.46 5.72
C PRO A 262 -17.71 -5.52 4.35
N CYS A 263 -16.57 -6.18 4.31
CA CYS A 263 -15.78 -6.29 3.08
C CYS A 263 -15.11 -7.66 2.94
N TRP A 264 -14.69 -7.96 1.72
CA TRP A 264 -13.68 -8.94 1.43
C TRP A 264 -12.29 -8.33 1.66
N LYS A 265 -11.54 -8.86 2.62
CA LYS A 265 -10.15 -8.52 2.87
C LYS A 265 -9.24 -9.43 2.05
N ILE A 266 -8.34 -8.82 1.28
CA ILE A 266 -7.30 -9.50 0.51
C ILE A 266 -5.95 -8.89 0.89
N THR A 267 -4.97 -9.73 1.21
CA THR A 267 -3.60 -9.30 1.51
C THR A 267 -2.62 -9.74 0.44
N GLY A 268 -1.51 -9.04 0.32
CA GLY A 268 -0.38 -9.44 -0.53
C GLY A 268 0.72 -8.39 -0.50
N ASP A 269 1.64 -8.48 -1.45
CA ASP A 269 2.81 -7.59 -1.51
C ASP A 269 2.78 -6.71 -2.76
N ILE A 270 3.28 -5.49 -2.62
CA ILE A 270 3.42 -4.55 -3.74
C ILE A 270 4.88 -4.12 -3.82
N THR A 271 5.46 -4.23 -5.00
CA THR A 271 6.86 -3.87 -5.22
C THR A 271 7.02 -2.37 -5.49
N ILE A 272 8.22 -1.86 -5.28
CA ILE A 272 8.61 -0.49 -5.59
C ILE A 272 8.25 -0.10 -7.03
N GLN A 273 8.45 -1.00 -8.01
CA GLN A 273 8.13 -0.73 -9.42
C GLN A 273 6.63 -0.51 -9.66
N GLN A 274 5.78 -1.12 -8.84
CA GLN A 274 4.32 -0.97 -8.90
C GLN A 274 3.86 0.31 -8.19
N LEU A 275 4.61 0.79 -7.20
CA LEU A 275 4.34 2.01 -6.45
C LEU A 275 4.87 3.27 -7.14
N SER A 276 5.97 3.19 -7.90
CA SER A 276 6.60 4.34 -8.57
C SER A 276 5.66 5.12 -9.51
N PRO A 277 4.73 4.49 -10.25
CA PRO A 277 3.73 5.23 -11.04
C PRO A 277 2.77 6.09 -10.21
N ILE A 278 2.65 5.83 -8.90
CA ILE A 278 1.75 6.57 -8.01
C ILE A 278 2.53 7.67 -7.28
N PHE A 279 3.62 7.29 -6.62
CA PHE A 279 4.35 8.17 -5.70
C PHE A 279 5.67 8.72 -6.29
N GLY A 280 6.01 8.36 -7.54
CA GLY A 280 7.19 8.86 -8.23
C GLY A 280 8.49 8.46 -7.52
N SER A 281 9.43 9.41 -7.47
CA SER A 281 10.73 9.24 -6.81
C SER A 281 10.66 9.23 -5.28
N ALA A 282 9.48 9.43 -4.69
CA ALA A 282 9.31 9.37 -3.23
C ALA A 282 9.31 7.92 -2.70
N VAL A 283 9.09 6.92 -3.56
CA VAL A 283 9.12 5.51 -3.16
C VAL A 283 10.56 5.06 -2.92
N VAL A 284 10.80 4.43 -1.77
CA VAL A 284 12.11 3.95 -1.35
C VAL A 284 12.15 2.45 -1.07
N GLY A 285 11.00 1.77 -1.12
CA GLY A 285 10.91 0.33 -0.87
C GLY A 285 9.55 -0.28 -1.23
N ASP A 286 9.47 -1.59 -1.02
CA ASP A 286 8.28 -2.39 -1.22
C ASP A 286 7.28 -2.21 -0.05
N ALA A 287 5.99 -2.46 -0.33
CA ALA A 287 4.94 -2.57 0.68
C ALA A 287 4.63 -4.05 0.94
N ASN A 288 5.22 -4.60 2.01
CA ASN A 288 5.04 -5.98 2.42
C ASN A 288 3.87 -6.07 3.40
N GLY A 289 2.85 -6.87 3.08
CA GLY A 289 1.62 -6.91 3.88
C GLY A 289 0.61 -5.82 3.53
N THR A 290 0.52 -5.45 2.26
CA THR A 290 -0.59 -4.61 1.77
C THR A 290 -1.92 -5.32 2.00
N ALA A 291 -2.95 -4.57 2.40
CA ALA A 291 -4.31 -5.09 2.52
C ALA A 291 -5.31 -4.20 1.78
N PHE A 292 -6.19 -4.83 1.00
CA PHE A 292 -7.36 -4.21 0.41
C PHE A 292 -8.62 -4.70 1.11
N CYS A 293 -9.59 -3.80 1.27
CA CYS A 293 -10.92 -4.10 1.76
C CYS A 293 -11.93 -3.70 0.68
N ILE A 294 -12.58 -4.70 0.07
CA ILE A 294 -13.48 -4.54 -1.07
C ILE A 294 -14.91 -4.82 -0.61
N SER A 295 -15.82 -3.87 -0.81
CA SER A 295 -17.24 -3.97 -0.43
C SER A 295 -17.86 -5.28 -0.94
N LYS A 296 -18.55 -6.00 -0.05
CA LYS A 296 -19.29 -7.22 -0.41
C LYS A 296 -20.54 -6.93 -1.24
N THR A 297 -21.01 -5.69 -1.26
CA THR A 297 -22.27 -5.30 -1.90
C THR A 297 -22.08 -4.92 -3.37
N ASP A 298 -21.03 -4.17 -3.69
CA ASP A 298 -20.86 -3.52 -4.99
C ASP A 298 -19.42 -3.53 -5.51
N ASN A 299 -18.54 -4.30 -4.86
CA ASN A 299 -17.10 -4.41 -5.18
C ASN A 299 -16.34 -3.08 -5.10
N GLN A 300 -16.87 -2.05 -4.46
CA GLN A 300 -16.15 -0.79 -4.28
C GLN A 300 -14.91 -0.98 -3.38
N LEU A 301 -13.78 -0.40 -3.75
CA LEU A 301 -12.61 -0.34 -2.87
C LEU A 301 -12.91 0.60 -1.69
N LEU A 302 -12.95 0.06 -0.47
CA LEU A 302 -13.27 0.81 0.76
C LEU A 302 -12.02 1.26 1.51
N SER A 303 -10.93 0.49 1.43
CA SER A 303 -9.68 0.81 2.12
C SER A 303 -8.48 0.15 1.44
N VAL A 304 -7.34 0.84 1.44
CA VAL A 304 -6.02 0.26 1.22
C VAL A 304 -5.11 0.55 2.41
N VAL A 305 -4.38 -0.46 2.84
CA VAL A 305 -3.34 -0.37 3.86
C VAL A 305 -2.01 -0.73 3.21
N LEU A 306 -1.04 0.17 3.29
CA LEU A 306 0.35 -0.08 2.89
C LEU A 306 1.20 -0.17 4.16
N GLN A 307 1.99 -1.23 4.28
CA GLN A 307 2.87 -1.45 5.41
C GLN A 307 4.33 -1.56 4.97
N GLY A 308 5.21 -0.96 5.76
CA GLY A 308 6.65 -1.02 5.56
C GLY A 308 7.25 0.32 5.13
N LYS A 309 8.51 0.24 4.67
CA LYS A 309 9.30 1.42 4.29
C LYS A 309 8.98 1.83 2.85
N VAL A 310 7.78 2.37 2.64
CA VAL A 310 7.27 2.69 1.30
C VAL A 310 7.83 4.03 0.81
N LEU A 311 7.75 5.08 1.63
CA LEU A 311 8.20 6.42 1.32
C LEU A 311 9.43 6.81 2.15
N ALA A 312 10.16 7.82 1.69
CA ALA A 312 11.21 8.44 2.49
C ALA A 312 10.62 8.92 3.85
N GLY A 313 11.31 8.63 4.95
CA GLY A 313 10.80 8.90 6.31
C GLY A 313 10.02 7.72 6.93
N ASP A 314 9.64 6.70 6.15
CA ASP A 314 8.99 5.51 6.69
C ASP A 314 10.00 4.61 7.43
N THR A 315 9.47 3.86 8.40
CA THR A 315 10.14 2.73 9.08
C THR A 315 9.59 1.40 8.54
N SER A 316 10.20 0.28 8.92
CA SER A 316 9.64 -1.04 8.61
C SER A 316 8.27 -1.30 9.26
N GLN A 317 7.87 -0.49 10.24
CA GLN A 317 6.60 -0.59 10.94
C GLN A 317 5.59 0.45 10.48
N THR A 318 5.94 1.35 9.56
CA THR A 318 5.01 2.39 9.10
C THR A 318 3.79 1.75 8.44
N ILE A 319 2.61 2.23 8.84
CA ILE A 319 1.33 1.81 8.27
C ILE A 319 0.66 3.06 7.72
N ARG A 320 0.33 3.04 6.42
CA ARG A 320 -0.45 4.07 5.74
C ARG A 320 -1.78 3.49 5.34
N THR A 321 -2.85 4.02 5.90
CA THR A 321 -4.22 3.59 5.59
C THR A 321 -4.91 4.69 4.81
N ILE A 322 -5.56 4.35 3.69
CA ILE A 322 -6.44 5.25 2.94
C ILE A 322 -7.82 4.60 2.93
N ASN A 323 -8.77 5.23 3.62
CA ASN A 323 -10.18 4.86 3.60
C ASN A 323 -10.93 5.70 2.57
N LEU A 324 -11.81 5.07 1.81
CA LEU A 324 -12.57 5.68 0.72
C LEU A 324 -14.08 5.56 1.00
N SER A 325 -14.83 6.61 0.68
CA SER A 325 -16.27 6.69 0.90
C SER A 325 -16.92 7.73 -0.02
N LYS A 326 -18.24 7.92 0.10
CA LYS A 326 -19.02 8.94 -0.65
C LYS A 326 -18.76 8.90 -2.17
N PHE A 327 -18.68 7.70 -2.72
CA PHE A 327 -18.44 7.48 -4.14
C PHE A 327 -19.53 8.10 -4.99
N ASP A 328 -19.14 8.78 -6.06
CA ASP A 328 -20.00 9.43 -7.05
C ASP A 328 -20.99 10.46 -6.49
N GLN A 329 -20.75 10.94 -5.26
CA GLN A 329 -21.51 12.05 -4.69
C GLN A 329 -21.03 13.38 -5.30
N PRO A 330 -21.94 14.34 -5.58
CA PRO A 330 -21.52 15.65 -6.07
C PRO A 330 -20.56 16.35 -5.11
N VAL A 331 -19.43 16.82 -5.62
CA VAL A 331 -18.46 17.63 -4.88
C VAL A 331 -18.19 18.90 -5.68
N THR A 332 -18.15 20.04 -5.00
CA THR A 332 -17.75 21.32 -5.61
C THR A 332 -16.41 21.73 -5.03
N ILE A 333 -15.38 21.81 -5.88
CA ILE A 333 -14.05 22.28 -5.51
C ILE A 333 -13.78 23.56 -6.30
N GLN A 334 -13.51 24.64 -5.58
CA GLN A 334 -13.27 25.96 -6.15
C GLN A 334 -11.89 26.44 -5.76
N THR A 335 -11.33 27.33 -6.58
CA THR A 335 -10.11 28.06 -6.25
C THR A 335 -10.33 28.90 -4.99
N PRO A 336 -9.29 29.18 -4.19
CA PRO A 336 -9.42 30.10 -3.06
C PRO A 336 -9.95 31.47 -3.51
N SER A 337 -10.79 32.08 -2.68
CA SER A 337 -11.05 33.52 -2.75
C SER A 337 -9.83 34.24 -2.17
N VAL A 338 -8.97 34.73 -3.05
CA VAL A 338 -7.86 35.63 -2.70
C VAL A 338 -8.34 37.05 -2.47
#